data_AF-A0A067STW4-F1
#
_entry.id   AF-A0A067STW4-F1
#
_cell.length_a   1.000
_cell.length_b   1.000
_cell.length_c   1.000
_cell.angle_alpha   90.00
_cell.angle_beta   90.00
_cell.angle_gamma   90.00
#
_symmetry.space_group_name_H-M   'P 1'
#
loop_
_entity.id
_entity.type
_entity.pdbx_description
1 polymer ?
#
loop_
_entity_poly.entity_id
_entity_poly.type
_entity_poly.pdbx_seq_one_letter_code
_entity_poly.pdbx_strand_id
1 'polypeptide(L)'
;MDELDQGPPRSTITTSESFDSDTLVDPHCFGQEELSNASQERARVAEIIRRRKLSSDPSASDAAVLPAADADKEFESSALFTHLAHGLAYTVGSALGTTPPSRETCLAAYLVPNSAGLTAGSRAWSKHSHRSQPPPSDEAETDKRKRSTGWWGITAGPVAVINEKSLDLFWKVMNDATWRNLHWLPHQILVYEVRGTEGYGMRWSQDQGDREGDDSPKKDRPWTFRGFVEPMMENGHELKWRHPVPS
;
A
#
# COMPACT_ATOMS: atom_id res chain seq x y z
N MET A 1 -46.84 -14.00 17.44
CA MET A 1 -46.83 -14.48 16.05
C MET A 1 -46.66 -13.24 15.18
N ASP A 2 -45.53 -12.53 15.26
CA ASP A 2 -44.16 -12.91 14.84
C ASP A 2 -44.15 -13.20 13.33
N GLU A 3 -43.34 -12.57 12.47
CA GLU A 3 -41.96 -12.11 12.62
C GLU A 3 -41.72 -10.73 11.96
N LEU A 4 -40.91 -9.90 12.62
CA LEU A 4 -40.23 -8.75 12.04
C LEU A 4 -38.91 -9.24 11.43
N ASP A 5 -38.79 -9.09 10.11
CA ASP A 5 -37.60 -9.38 9.31
C ASP A 5 -36.42 -8.46 9.74
N GLN A 6 -35.54 -9.01 10.57
CA GLN A 6 -34.29 -8.37 10.94
C GLN A 6 -33.24 -8.68 9.87
N GLY A 7 -32.96 -7.68 9.03
CA GLY A 7 -31.82 -7.70 8.12
C GLY A 7 -30.50 -7.98 8.86
N PRO A 8 -29.49 -8.50 8.16
CA PRO A 8 -28.26 -8.98 8.78
C PRO A 8 -27.52 -7.84 9.51
N PRO A 9 -26.82 -8.14 10.63
CA PRO A 9 -26.15 -7.13 11.41
C PRO A 9 -25.08 -6.43 10.58
N ARG A 10 -25.13 -5.08 10.54
CA ARG A 10 -24.03 -4.25 10.08
C ARG A 10 -22.79 -4.58 10.91
N SER A 11 -21.79 -5.18 10.28
CA SER A 11 -20.45 -5.30 10.87
C SER A 11 -19.94 -3.91 11.23
N THR A 12 -19.91 -3.62 12.53
CA THR A 12 -19.20 -2.48 13.10
C THR A 12 -17.73 -2.65 12.78
N ILE A 13 -17.24 -1.84 11.83
CA ILE A 13 -15.81 -1.68 11.56
C ILE A 13 -15.22 -0.99 12.77
N THR A 14 -14.48 -1.74 13.58
CA THR A 14 -13.71 -1.22 14.70
C THR A 14 -12.55 -0.40 14.14
N THR A 15 -12.73 0.91 14.05
CA THR A 15 -11.67 1.87 13.73
C THR A 15 -10.76 2.05 14.94
N SER A 16 -9.63 1.36 14.97
CA SER A 16 -8.32 1.85 15.44
C SER A 16 -7.39 0.66 15.69
N GLU A 17 -6.77 0.12 14.64
CA GLU A 17 -5.60 -0.74 14.83
C GLU A 17 -4.36 0.15 14.78
N SER A 18 -3.81 0.41 15.97
CA SER A 18 -2.44 0.86 16.12
C SER A 18 -1.53 -0.18 15.48
N PHE A 19 -0.65 0.24 14.57
CA PHE A 19 0.45 -0.59 14.12
C PHE A 19 1.16 -1.18 15.34
N ASP A 20 1.35 -2.50 15.32
CA ASP A 20 2.16 -3.18 16.32
C ASP A 20 3.63 -2.78 16.11
N SER A 21 3.96 -1.61 16.64
CA SER A 21 5.24 -0.90 16.49
C SER A 21 6.38 -1.62 17.21
N ASP A 22 6.13 -2.79 17.81
CA ASP A 22 7.12 -3.58 18.51
C ASP A 22 8.08 -4.32 17.58
N THR A 23 7.73 -4.51 16.30
CA THR A 23 8.64 -5.07 15.30
C THR A 23 8.50 -4.37 13.96
N LEU A 24 9.44 -3.46 13.67
CA LEU A 24 9.67 -3.02 12.29
C LEU A 24 10.30 -4.19 11.51
N VAL A 25 9.49 -4.86 10.71
CA VAL A 25 9.93 -5.96 9.84
C VAL A 25 10.55 -5.40 8.55
N ASP A 26 11.58 -6.08 8.05
CA ASP A 26 12.17 -5.77 6.75
C ASP A 26 11.14 -6.00 5.63
N PRO A 27 10.84 -4.95 4.82
CA PRO A 27 9.98 -5.08 3.66
C PRO A 27 10.51 -6.12 2.67
N HIS A 28 9.62 -6.89 2.08
CA HIS A 28 10.00 -7.85 1.05
C HIS A 28 8.94 -7.92 -0.05
N CYS A 29 9.39 -7.95 -1.28
CA CYS A 29 8.57 -8.05 -2.47
C CYS A 29 9.42 -8.60 -3.61
N PHE A 30 8.88 -9.54 -4.37
CA PHE A 30 9.55 -10.10 -5.53
C PHE A 30 9.98 -9.00 -6.51
N GLY A 31 11.26 -9.03 -6.91
CA GLY A 31 11.84 -8.07 -7.85
C GLY A 31 11.96 -6.64 -7.31
N GLN A 32 11.88 -6.45 -5.98
CA GLN A 32 12.15 -5.18 -5.31
C GLN A 32 13.28 -5.36 -4.31
N GLU A 33 14.18 -4.39 -4.24
CA GLU A 33 15.32 -4.41 -3.33
C GLU A 33 15.44 -3.05 -2.63
N GLU A 34 15.79 -3.08 -1.35
CA GLU A 34 16.15 -1.89 -0.60
C GLU A 34 17.62 -1.52 -0.82
N LEU A 35 18.00 -0.33 -0.35
CA LEU A 35 19.41 0.03 -0.20
C LEU A 35 20.10 -0.91 0.79
N SER A 36 21.40 -1.17 0.57
CA SER A 36 22.15 -2.18 1.31
C SER A 36 22.23 -1.95 2.82
N ASN A 37 22.07 -0.71 3.29
CA ASN A 37 22.05 -0.38 4.72
C ASN A 37 20.64 -0.32 5.34
N ALA A 38 19.57 -0.56 4.58
CA ALA A 38 18.20 -0.36 5.05
C ALA A 38 17.85 -1.18 6.30
N SER A 39 18.18 -2.47 6.33
CA SER A 39 17.94 -3.34 7.49
C SER A 39 18.67 -2.85 8.75
N GLN A 40 19.90 -2.35 8.60
CA GLN A 40 20.67 -1.83 9.72
C GLN A 40 20.03 -0.56 10.29
N GLU A 41 19.64 0.38 9.42
CA GLU A 41 18.98 1.62 9.85
C GLU A 41 17.60 1.33 10.47
N ARG A 42 16.85 0.35 9.95
CA ARG A 42 15.57 -0.06 10.52
C ARG A 42 15.72 -0.69 11.90
N ALA A 43 16.73 -1.53 12.11
CA ALA A 43 17.05 -2.07 13.42
C ALA A 43 17.37 -0.96 14.43
N ARG A 44 18.09 0.10 13.99
CA ARG A 44 18.36 1.28 14.81
C ARG A 44 17.07 2.02 15.20
N VAL A 45 16.16 2.23 14.24
CA VAL A 45 14.85 2.87 14.50
C VAL A 45 14.01 2.03 15.47
N ALA A 46 13.96 0.71 15.29
CA ALA A 46 13.21 -0.19 16.16
C ALA A 46 13.71 -0.12 17.62
N GLU A 47 15.02 -0.05 17.82
CA GLU A 47 15.61 0.10 19.15
C GLU A 47 15.28 1.44 19.81
N ILE A 48 15.28 2.54 19.03
CA ILE A 48 14.87 3.86 19.53
C ILE A 48 13.39 3.85 19.96
N ILE A 49 12.50 3.28 19.12
CA ILE A 49 11.07 3.17 19.43
C ILE A 49 10.84 2.32 20.69
N ARG A 50 11.55 1.19 20.82
CA ARG A 50 11.47 0.31 21.99
C ARG A 50 11.88 1.04 23.28
N ARG A 51 12.99 1.78 23.25
CA ARG A 51 13.46 2.58 24.40
C ARG A 51 12.44 3.65 24.81
N ARG A 52 11.82 4.35 23.84
CA ARG A 52 10.76 5.32 24.13
C ARG A 52 9.60 4.69 24.89
N LYS A 53 9.12 3.53 24.44
CA LYS A 53 8.03 2.81 25.10
C LYS A 53 8.38 2.44 26.53
N LEU A 54 9.57 1.87 26.76
CA LEU A 54 10.07 1.54 28.10
C LEU A 54 10.14 2.77 29.02
N SER A 55 10.60 3.92 28.50
CA SER A 55 10.67 5.16 29.28
C SER A 55 9.30 5.79 29.61
N SER A 56 8.27 5.46 28.82
CA SER A 56 6.90 5.94 29.04
C SER A 56 6.06 5.02 29.94
N ASP A 57 6.58 3.84 30.30
CA ASP A 57 5.89 2.89 31.18
C ASP A 57 6.10 3.30 32.65
N PRO A 58 5.05 3.72 33.37
CA PRO A 58 5.15 4.14 34.77
C PRO A 58 5.51 2.99 35.73
N SER A 59 5.53 1.74 35.27
CA SER A 59 5.94 0.56 36.05
C SER A 59 7.40 0.13 35.83
N ALA A 60 8.10 0.73 34.86
CA ALA A 60 9.50 0.43 34.59
C ALA A 60 10.39 1.01 35.70
N SER A 61 11.36 0.22 36.17
CA SER A 61 12.32 0.71 37.17
C SER A 61 13.27 1.75 36.56
N ASP A 62 13.54 2.83 37.29
CA ASP A 62 14.44 3.93 36.88
C ASP A 62 15.85 3.44 36.47
N ALA A 63 16.25 2.25 36.90
CA ALA A 63 17.55 1.65 36.57
C ALA A 63 17.65 1.13 35.12
N ALA A 64 16.55 1.02 34.38
CA ALA A 64 16.53 0.42 33.03
C ALA A 64 16.63 1.44 31.88
N VAL A 65 16.49 2.75 32.16
CA VAL A 65 16.45 3.79 31.12
C VAL A 65 17.82 4.45 30.97
N LEU A 66 18.66 3.92 30.09
CA LEU A 66 19.88 4.61 29.69
C LEU A 66 19.53 5.87 28.88
N PRO A 67 20.12 7.05 29.19
CA PRO A 67 19.87 8.26 28.43
C PRO A 67 20.29 8.07 26.97
N ALA A 68 19.44 8.50 26.03
CA ALA A 68 19.76 8.48 24.62
C ALA A 68 21.01 9.32 24.34
N ALA A 69 22.00 8.73 23.67
CA ALA A 69 23.18 9.45 23.19
C ALA A 69 22.75 10.59 22.26
N ASP A 70 23.50 11.68 22.19
CA ASP A 70 23.12 12.85 21.37
C ASP A 70 23.01 12.50 19.87
N ALA A 71 23.80 11.54 19.40
CA ALA A 71 23.71 11.01 18.04
C ALA A 71 22.36 10.29 17.74
N ASP A 72 21.68 9.77 18.75
CA ASP A 72 20.36 9.17 18.58
C ASP A 72 19.27 10.23 18.49
N LYS A 73 19.37 11.31 19.26
CA LYS A 73 18.42 12.44 19.19
C LYS A 73 18.49 13.12 17.82
N GLU A 74 19.70 13.31 17.30
CA GLU A 74 19.89 13.85 15.95
C GLU A 74 19.28 12.91 14.90
N PHE A 75 19.58 11.61 14.96
CA PHE A 75 19.02 10.64 14.04
C PHE A 75 17.49 10.54 14.13
N GLU A 76 16.93 10.60 15.32
CA GLU A 76 15.50 10.57 15.58
C GLU A 76 14.75 11.78 14.98
N SER A 77 15.43 12.92 14.87
CA SER A 77 14.91 14.09 14.15
C SER A 77 15.08 14.02 12.63
N SER A 78 15.74 12.97 12.12
CA SER A 78 16.06 12.85 10.70
C SER A 78 14.87 12.41 9.85
N ALA A 79 14.93 12.79 8.57
CA ALA A 79 13.98 12.37 7.54
C ALA A 79 13.98 10.84 7.34
N LEU A 80 15.12 10.19 7.51
CA LEU A 80 15.26 8.74 7.39
C LEU A 80 14.56 8.01 8.53
N PHE A 81 14.73 8.48 9.77
CA PHE A 81 14.01 7.93 10.92
C PHE A 81 12.50 7.97 10.69
N THR A 82 11.97 9.13 10.27
CA THR A 82 10.54 9.29 9.98
C THR A 82 10.07 8.28 8.93
N HIS A 83 10.82 8.11 7.85
CA HIS A 83 10.50 7.17 6.77
C HIS A 83 10.44 5.72 7.25
N LEU A 84 11.48 5.27 7.95
CA LEU A 84 11.59 3.90 8.45
C LEU A 84 10.63 3.60 9.60
N ALA A 85 10.32 4.59 10.45
CA ALA A 85 9.34 4.45 11.52
C ALA A 85 7.92 4.20 11.00
N HIS A 86 7.62 4.65 9.77
CA HIS A 86 6.38 4.28 9.06
C HIS A 86 6.42 2.87 8.43
N GLY A 87 7.51 2.12 8.60
CA GLY A 87 7.69 0.80 8.00
C GLY A 87 7.75 0.84 6.46
N LEU A 88 8.27 1.94 5.91
CA LEU A 88 8.46 2.11 4.47
C LEU A 88 9.79 1.47 4.02
N ALA A 89 9.77 0.94 2.80
CA ALA A 89 10.95 0.48 2.10
C ALA A 89 11.86 1.66 1.77
N TYR A 90 13.16 1.50 1.98
CA TYR A 90 14.18 2.49 1.73
C TYR A 90 14.91 2.17 0.43
N THR A 91 14.47 2.82 -0.64
CA THR A 91 15.00 2.67 -2.00
C THR A 91 15.61 3.98 -2.51
N VAL A 92 16.33 3.92 -3.63
CA VAL A 92 16.69 5.13 -4.40
C VAL A 92 15.40 5.89 -4.74
N GLY A 93 15.41 7.21 -4.50
CA GLY A 93 14.25 8.09 -4.76
C GLY A 93 13.19 8.12 -3.66
N SER A 94 13.42 7.48 -2.51
CA SER A 94 12.52 7.55 -1.35
C SER A 94 12.24 8.99 -0.94
N ALA A 95 10.98 9.29 -0.62
CA ALA A 95 10.53 10.59 -0.17
C ALA A 95 10.72 10.74 1.35
N LEU A 96 11.99 10.77 1.77
CA LEU A 96 12.35 10.82 3.19
C LEU A 96 11.69 12.01 3.90
N GLY A 97 11.30 11.82 5.16
CA GLY A 97 10.66 12.85 5.99
C GLY A 97 9.20 13.15 5.65
N THR A 98 8.62 12.44 4.68
CA THR A 98 7.20 12.60 4.31
C THR A 98 6.36 11.51 4.97
N THR A 99 5.17 11.89 5.43
CA THR A 99 4.20 10.94 6.00
C THR A 99 3.40 10.27 4.88
N PRO A 100 3.32 8.92 4.83
CA PRO A 100 2.49 8.23 3.85
C PRO A 100 0.99 8.45 4.15
N PRO A 101 0.10 8.28 3.14
CA PRO A 101 -1.33 8.35 3.38
C PRO A 101 -1.79 7.24 4.34
N SER A 102 -2.82 7.53 5.14
CA SER A 102 -3.45 6.51 5.97
C SER A 102 -4.22 5.48 5.12
N ARG A 103 -4.55 4.33 5.71
CA ARG A 103 -5.38 3.31 5.04
C ARG A 103 -6.74 3.88 4.62
N GLU A 104 -7.32 4.73 5.46
CA GLU A 104 -8.60 5.41 5.22
C GLU A 104 -8.48 6.40 4.07
N THR A 105 -7.36 7.14 4.00
CA THR A 105 -7.07 8.06 2.89
C THR A 105 -6.94 7.29 1.57
N CYS A 106 -6.23 6.17 1.58
CA CYS A 106 -6.11 5.27 0.44
C CYS A 106 -7.47 4.70 0.00
N LEU A 107 -8.29 4.26 0.96
CA LEU A 107 -9.63 3.74 0.72
C LEU A 107 -10.56 4.80 0.14
N ALA A 108 -10.56 6.01 0.70
CA ALA A 108 -11.37 7.12 0.20
C ALA A 108 -11.05 7.43 -1.27
N ALA A 109 -9.76 7.49 -1.61
CA ALA A 109 -9.30 7.68 -2.99
C ALA A 109 -9.68 6.50 -3.91
N TYR A 110 -9.67 5.27 -3.39
CA TYR A 110 -10.05 4.06 -4.13
C TYR A 110 -11.55 4.02 -4.45
N LEU A 111 -12.38 4.51 -3.53
CA LEU A 111 -13.85 4.47 -3.62
C LEU A 111 -14.46 5.62 -4.42
N VAL A 112 -13.69 6.58 -4.94
CA VAL A 112 -14.21 7.71 -5.72
C VAL A 112 -15.01 7.20 -6.93
N PRO A 113 -16.33 7.48 -7.02
CA PRO A 113 -17.17 6.97 -8.10
C PRO A 113 -16.99 7.80 -9.38
N ASN A 114 -17.25 7.18 -10.53
CA ASN A 114 -17.43 7.89 -11.79
C ASN A 114 -18.92 8.05 -12.14
N SER A 115 -19.20 8.66 -13.30
CA SER A 115 -20.56 8.84 -13.82
C SER A 115 -21.33 7.54 -14.07
N ALA A 116 -20.64 6.41 -14.22
CA ALA A 116 -21.24 5.08 -14.38
C ALA A 116 -21.42 4.33 -13.05
N GLY A 117 -21.08 4.95 -11.91
CA GLY A 117 -21.16 4.34 -10.58
C GLY A 117 -20.02 3.37 -10.24
N LEU A 118 -19.03 3.18 -11.12
CA LEU A 118 -17.84 2.39 -10.82
C LEU A 118 -16.84 3.22 -10.02
N THR A 119 -16.28 2.63 -8.97
CA THR A 119 -15.21 3.28 -8.19
C THR A 119 -13.90 3.37 -8.99
N ALA A 120 -12.98 4.25 -8.57
CA ALA A 120 -11.65 4.37 -9.17
C ALA A 120 -10.91 3.02 -9.17
N GLY A 121 -11.01 2.30 -8.04
CA GLY A 121 -10.55 0.92 -7.88
C GLY A 121 -11.10 -0.01 -8.93
N SER A 122 -12.44 -0.09 -9.04
CA SER A 122 -13.13 -1.00 -9.94
C SER A 122 -12.84 -0.73 -11.42
N ARG A 123 -12.68 0.54 -11.79
CA ARG A 123 -12.27 0.93 -13.14
C ARG A 123 -10.86 0.48 -13.47
N ALA A 124 -9.92 0.65 -12.55
CA ALA A 124 -8.56 0.15 -12.74
C ALA A 124 -8.55 -1.37 -12.80
N TRP A 125 -9.32 -2.04 -11.93
CA TRP A 125 -9.35 -3.49 -11.86
C TRP A 125 -9.87 -4.10 -13.15
N SER A 126 -10.93 -3.52 -13.72
CA SER A 126 -11.47 -3.91 -15.04
C SER A 126 -10.44 -3.85 -16.18
N LYS A 127 -9.41 -3.00 -16.05
CA LYS A 127 -8.30 -2.89 -17.02
C LYS A 127 -7.12 -3.81 -16.72
N HIS A 128 -7.00 -4.31 -15.50
CA HIS A 128 -5.85 -5.09 -15.02
C HIS A 128 -6.17 -6.57 -14.84
N SER A 129 -7.43 -6.96 -14.68
CA SER A 129 -7.85 -8.35 -14.40
C SER A 129 -7.33 -9.40 -15.40
N HIS A 130 -7.08 -8.99 -16.64
CA HIS A 130 -6.54 -9.87 -17.69
C HIS A 130 -4.99 -9.94 -17.74
N ARG A 131 -4.27 -9.18 -16.90
CA ARG A 131 -2.79 -9.08 -16.93
C ARG A 131 -2.12 -10.14 -16.07
N SER A 132 -2.78 -10.70 -15.07
CA SER A 132 -2.25 -11.83 -14.29
C SER A 132 -2.47 -13.19 -14.99
N GLN A 133 -2.35 -13.24 -16.32
CA GLN A 133 -2.49 -14.45 -17.13
C GLN A 133 -1.42 -14.47 -18.23
N PRO A 134 -0.83 -15.64 -18.57
CA PRO A 134 0.19 -15.74 -19.63
C PRO A 134 -0.38 -15.33 -21.01
N PRO A 135 0.40 -15.20 -22.09
CA PRO A 135 -0.11 -15.02 -23.47
C PRO A 135 -0.74 -16.32 -24.01
N PRO A 136 -1.84 -16.31 -24.79
CA PRO A 136 -2.50 -17.53 -25.25
C PRO A 136 -1.62 -18.26 -26.25
N SER A 137 -1.45 -19.58 -26.08
CA SER A 137 -0.78 -20.38 -27.09
C SER A 137 -1.69 -20.53 -28.32
N ASP A 138 -2.99 -20.84 -28.12
CA ASP A 138 -3.95 -21.08 -29.19
C ASP A 138 -5.38 -20.51 -28.91
N GLU A 139 -6.25 -20.48 -29.92
CA GLU A 139 -7.64 -19.99 -29.84
C GLU A 139 -8.49 -20.76 -28.80
N ALA A 140 -8.30 -22.08 -28.69
CA ALA A 140 -8.99 -22.91 -27.69
C ALA A 140 -8.60 -22.54 -26.24
N GLU A 141 -7.38 -22.02 -26.03
CA GLU A 141 -6.92 -21.56 -24.73
C GLU A 141 -7.55 -20.21 -24.35
N THR A 142 -7.91 -19.38 -25.35
CA THR A 142 -8.58 -18.09 -25.16
C THR A 142 -9.94 -18.23 -24.47
N ASP A 143 -10.73 -19.25 -24.81
CA ASP A 143 -12.01 -19.54 -24.14
C ASP A 143 -11.84 -20.23 -22.77
N LYS A 144 -10.72 -20.91 -22.54
CA LYS A 144 -10.36 -21.44 -21.21
C LYS A 144 -9.94 -20.32 -20.26
N ARG A 145 -9.35 -19.24 -20.76
CA ARG A 145 -8.89 -18.06 -20.00
C ARG A 145 -9.98 -17.11 -19.55
N LYS A 146 -11.07 -16.99 -20.32
CA LYS A 146 -12.31 -16.34 -19.83
C LYS A 146 -12.81 -16.96 -18.52
N ARG A 147 -12.38 -18.18 -18.20
CA ARG A 147 -12.73 -18.94 -16.98
C ARG A 147 -11.59 -19.04 -15.95
N SER A 148 -10.38 -18.59 -16.26
CA SER A 148 -9.25 -18.56 -15.32
C SER A 148 -9.28 -17.27 -14.50
N THR A 149 -9.06 -17.36 -13.19
CA THR A 149 -9.18 -16.22 -12.28
C THR A 149 -7.94 -15.35 -12.20
N GLY A 150 -6.76 -15.82 -12.63
CA GLY A 150 -5.50 -15.09 -12.42
C GLY A 150 -5.29 -14.66 -10.96
N TRP A 151 -4.31 -13.78 -10.72
CA TRP A 151 -4.10 -13.19 -9.39
C TRP A 151 -5.18 -12.16 -9.04
N TRP A 152 -5.56 -11.35 -10.03
CA TRP A 152 -6.51 -10.24 -9.86
C TRP A 152 -7.96 -10.68 -9.73
N GLY A 153 -8.33 -11.91 -10.10
CA GLY A 153 -9.72 -12.36 -10.10
C GLY A 153 -10.51 -11.91 -11.34
N ILE A 154 -11.81 -12.25 -11.36
CA ILE A 154 -12.71 -11.99 -12.48
C ILE A 154 -13.53 -10.72 -12.24
N THR A 155 -13.42 -9.76 -13.16
CA THR A 155 -14.23 -8.54 -13.19
C THR A 155 -15.48 -8.74 -14.03
N ALA A 156 -16.54 -9.31 -13.45
CA ALA A 156 -17.81 -9.51 -14.13
C ALA A 156 -19.02 -9.33 -13.20
N GLY A 157 -20.13 -8.88 -13.79
CA GLY A 157 -21.41 -8.70 -13.12
C GLY A 157 -21.91 -7.25 -13.13
N PRO A 158 -23.01 -6.97 -12.43
CA PRO A 158 -23.52 -5.60 -12.23
C PRO A 158 -22.51 -4.68 -11.55
N VAL A 159 -22.63 -3.37 -11.75
CA VAL A 159 -21.72 -2.35 -11.17
C VAL A 159 -21.55 -2.51 -9.65
N ALA A 160 -22.63 -2.76 -8.92
CA ALA A 160 -22.58 -2.97 -7.46
C ALA A 160 -21.70 -4.18 -7.09
N VAL A 161 -21.85 -5.30 -7.81
CA VAL A 161 -21.07 -6.53 -7.59
C VAL A 161 -19.60 -6.32 -7.95
N ILE A 162 -19.31 -5.57 -9.02
CA ILE A 162 -17.92 -5.23 -9.37
C ILE A 162 -17.30 -4.38 -8.27
N ASN A 163 -18.01 -3.37 -7.77
CA ASN A 163 -17.52 -2.50 -6.70
C ASN A 163 -17.26 -3.27 -5.40
N GLU A 164 -18.17 -4.17 -5.01
CA GLU A 164 -18.02 -5.03 -3.83
C GLU A 164 -16.76 -5.90 -3.93
N LYS A 165 -16.62 -6.68 -5.02
CA LYS A 165 -15.44 -7.53 -5.23
C LYS A 165 -14.13 -6.73 -5.35
N SER A 166 -14.22 -5.53 -5.91
CA SER A 166 -13.08 -4.62 -5.99
C SER A 166 -12.64 -4.15 -4.61
N LEU A 167 -13.58 -3.98 -3.67
CA LEU A 167 -13.26 -3.63 -2.29
C LEU A 167 -12.62 -4.81 -1.55
N ASP A 168 -13.08 -6.04 -1.79
CA ASP A 168 -12.41 -7.24 -1.27
C ASP A 168 -10.95 -7.31 -1.75
N LEU A 169 -10.72 -7.00 -3.03
CA LEU A 169 -9.37 -6.93 -3.59
C LEU A 169 -8.51 -5.84 -2.95
N PHE A 170 -9.10 -4.68 -2.62
CA PHE A 170 -8.40 -3.64 -1.88
C PHE A 170 -7.91 -4.18 -0.53
N TRP A 171 -8.79 -4.82 0.23
CA TRP A 171 -8.44 -5.35 1.55
C TRP A 171 -7.44 -6.51 1.46
N LYS A 172 -7.57 -7.40 0.46
CA LYS A 172 -6.58 -8.43 0.17
C LYS A 172 -5.18 -7.81 0.07
N VAL A 173 -4.99 -6.83 -0.83
CA VAL A 173 -3.67 -6.20 -1.02
C VAL A 173 -3.21 -5.44 0.23
N MET A 174 -4.09 -4.70 0.91
CA MET A 174 -3.72 -3.85 2.05
C MET A 174 -3.37 -4.65 3.31
N ASN A 175 -3.98 -5.83 3.48
CA ASN A 175 -3.74 -6.72 4.62
C ASN A 175 -2.52 -7.61 4.37
N ASP A 176 -2.34 -8.09 3.14
CA ASP A 176 -1.21 -8.95 2.75
C ASP A 176 0.04 -8.14 2.36
N ALA A 177 0.04 -6.83 2.60
CA ALA A 177 1.10 -5.92 2.21
C ALA A 177 2.41 -6.20 2.96
N THR A 178 3.42 -6.67 2.23
CA THR A 178 4.77 -6.91 2.74
C THR A 178 5.77 -5.87 2.27
N TRP A 179 5.36 -5.00 1.36
CA TRP A 179 6.16 -3.90 0.85
C TRP A 179 5.32 -2.64 0.74
N ARG A 180 5.81 -1.55 1.33
CA ARG A 180 5.21 -0.22 1.22
C ARG A 180 6.31 0.75 0.88
N ASN A 181 6.16 1.55 -0.17
CA ASN A 181 7.16 2.53 -0.54
C ASN A 181 6.51 3.90 -0.77
N LEU A 182 7.22 4.96 -0.39
CA LEU A 182 6.86 6.34 -0.64
C LEU A 182 8.04 7.00 -1.37
N HIS A 183 7.84 7.36 -2.64
CA HIS A 183 8.92 7.83 -3.49
C HIS A 183 8.47 8.94 -4.44
N TRP A 184 9.45 9.67 -4.97
CA TRP A 184 9.22 10.74 -5.93
C TRP A 184 9.29 10.24 -7.37
N LEU A 185 8.31 10.63 -8.17
CA LEU A 185 8.43 10.67 -9.62
C LEU A 185 8.84 12.08 -10.07
N PRO A 186 9.31 12.25 -11.33
CA PRO A 186 9.51 13.57 -11.91
C PRO A 186 8.29 14.48 -11.76
N HIS A 187 8.53 15.79 -11.81
CA HIS A 187 7.49 16.83 -11.67
C HIS A 187 6.79 16.84 -10.29
N GLN A 188 7.52 16.52 -9.22
CA GLN A 188 7.01 16.62 -7.85
C GLN A 188 5.75 15.77 -7.62
N ILE A 189 5.70 14.57 -8.23
CA ILE A 189 4.61 13.64 -7.98
C ILE A 189 5.06 12.66 -6.92
N LEU A 190 4.46 12.77 -5.74
CA LEU A 190 4.67 11.82 -4.66
C LEU A 190 3.85 10.57 -4.93
N VAL A 191 4.46 9.40 -4.81
CA VAL A 191 3.80 8.10 -5.05
C VAL A 191 3.89 7.24 -3.81
N TYR A 192 2.75 6.75 -3.38
CA TYR A 192 2.63 5.72 -2.36
C TYR A 192 2.26 4.41 -3.03
N GLU A 193 3.06 3.37 -2.81
CA GLU A 193 2.89 2.06 -3.40
C GLU A 193 2.84 0.99 -2.32
N VAL A 194 1.90 0.07 -2.45
CA VAL A 194 1.69 -1.06 -1.54
C VAL A 194 1.68 -2.34 -2.35
N ARG A 195 2.50 -3.32 -2.00
CA ARG A 195 2.60 -4.61 -2.68
C ARG A 195 2.60 -5.77 -1.68
N GLY A 196 2.10 -6.91 -2.13
CA GLY A 196 2.32 -8.20 -1.48
C GLY A 196 3.63 -8.84 -1.92
N THR A 197 3.90 -10.02 -1.38
CA THR A 197 5.14 -10.79 -1.59
C THR A 197 5.43 -11.08 -3.06
N GLU A 198 4.41 -11.42 -3.83
CA GLU A 198 4.51 -11.77 -5.24
C GLU A 198 4.75 -10.57 -6.16
N GLY A 199 4.65 -9.35 -5.63
CA GLY A 199 4.88 -8.10 -6.38
C GLY A 199 3.63 -7.44 -6.96
N TYR A 200 2.47 -8.08 -6.88
CA TYR A 200 1.19 -7.43 -7.19
C TYR A 200 0.86 -6.38 -6.12
N GLY A 201 0.27 -5.26 -6.55
CA GLY A 201 -0.03 -4.19 -5.63
C GLY A 201 -0.91 -3.07 -6.17
N MET A 202 -0.94 -1.99 -5.40
CA MET A 202 -1.72 -0.79 -5.66
C MET A 202 -0.87 0.44 -5.45
N ARG A 203 -1.19 1.52 -6.18
CA ARG A 203 -0.50 2.80 -6.05
C ARG A 203 -1.44 3.97 -6.02
N TRP A 204 -1.05 4.97 -5.23
CA TRP A 204 -1.66 6.28 -5.12
C TRP A 204 -0.63 7.35 -5.44
N SER A 205 -1.10 8.52 -5.86
CA SER A 205 -0.23 9.68 -6.04
C SER A 205 -0.82 10.94 -5.43
N GLN A 206 0.06 11.85 -5.05
CA GLN A 206 -0.26 13.21 -4.65
C GLN A 206 0.63 14.16 -5.46
N ASP A 207 0.01 15.13 -6.12
CA ASP A 207 0.73 16.14 -6.89
C ASP A 207 1.22 17.25 -5.94
N GLN A 208 2.54 17.43 -5.87
CA GLN A 208 3.22 18.40 -5.02
C GLN A 208 3.85 19.56 -5.82
N GLY A 209 3.54 19.66 -7.11
CA GLY A 209 3.95 20.77 -7.97
C GLY A 209 3.30 22.09 -7.55
N ASP A 210 3.97 23.21 -7.78
CA ASP A 210 3.37 24.51 -7.52
C ASP A 210 2.20 24.73 -8.48
N ARG A 211 1.07 25.23 -7.95
CA ARG A 211 -0.14 25.52 -8.73
C ARG A 211 -0.42 27.00 -8.55
N GLU A 212 -0.46 27.75 -9.64
CA GLU A 212 -0.76 29.18 -9.59
C GLU A 212 -2.13 29.39 -8.92
N GLY A 213 -2.15 30.17 -7.84
CA GLY A 213 -3.37 30.48 -7.07
C GLY A 213 -3.80 29.41 -6.07
N ASP A 214 -3.00 28.38 -5.80
CA ASP A 214 -3.25 27.37 -4.77
C ASP A 214 -2.26 27.53 -3.59
N ASP A 215 -2.67 28.33 -2.60
CA ASP A 215 -1.91 28.53 -1.36
C ASP A 215 -2.16 27.41 -0.33
N SER A 216 -2.91 26.35 -0.68
CA SER A 216 -3.16 25.26 0.26
C SER A 216 -1.85 24.55 0.63
N PRO A 217 -1.67 24.14 1.90
CA PRO A 217 -0.50 23.37 2.26
C PRO A 217 -0.42 22.11 1.40
N LYS A 218 0.73 21.94 0.76
CA LYS A 218 1.10 20.77 -0.08
C LYS A 218 0.70 19.42 0.52
N LYS A 219 0.84 19.28 1.84
CA LYS A 219 0.46 18.08 2.61
C LYS A 219 -1.05 17.77 2.61
N ASP A 220 -1.90 18.78 2.46
CA ASP A 220 -3.37 18.67 2.55
C ASP A 220 -4.01 18.34 1.19
N ARG A 221 -3.20 18.27 0.13
CA ARG A 221 -3.66 17.93 -1.22
C ARG A 221 -4.20 16.49 -1.26
N PRO A 222 -5.24 16.20 -2.05
CA PRO A 222 -5.85 14.89 -2.05
C PRO A 222 -4.94 13.83 -2.70
N TRP A 223 -4.85 12.67 -2.06
CA TRP A 223 -4.32 11.47 -2.69
C TRP A 223 -5.30 10.94 -3.73
N THR A 224 -4.77 10.50 -4.87
CA THR A 224 -5.56 9.93 -5.96
C THR A 224 -5.11 8.50 -6.21
N PHE A 225 -6.06 7.55 -6.28
CA PHE A 225 -5.75 6.19 -6.68
C PHE A 225 -5.34 6.16 -8.16
N ARG A 226 -4.13 5.64 -8.42
CA ARG A 226 -3.53 5.62 -9.77
C ARG A 226 -3.78 4.30 -10.48
N GLY A 227 -3.91 3.21 -9.74
CA GLY A 227 -4.21 1.89 -10.30
C GLY A 227 -3.43 0.76 -9.63
N PHE A 228 -3.51 -0.41 -10.27
CA PHE A 228 -2.80 -1.61 -9.85
C PHE A 228 -1.38 -1.64 -10.42
N VAL A 229 -0.53 -2.41 -9.77
CA VAL A 229 0.86 -2.60 -10.17
C VAL A 229 1.16 -4.08 -10.26
N GLU A 230 1.85 -4.46 -11.33
CA GLU A 230 2.22 -5.84 -11.61
C GLU A 230 3.64 -6.12 -11.09
N PRO A 231 4.00 -7.38 -10.82
CA PRO A 231 5.36 -7.79 -10.52
C PRO A 231 6.35 -7.32 -11.59
N MET A 232 7.58 -7.02 -11.19
CA MET A 232 8.63 -6.73 -12.16
C MET A 232 8.93 -7.99 -12.97
N MET A 233 9.02 -7.87 -14.30
CA MET A 233 9.40 -8.96 -15.18
C MET A 233 10.28 -8.43 -16.31
N GLU A 234 11.23 -9.25 -16.74
CA GLU A 234 12.04 -8.96 -17.92
C GLU A 234 11.14 -8.83 -19.16
N ASN A 235 11.36 -7.78 -19.96
CA ASN A 235 10.53 -7.44 -21.11
C ASN A 235 9.02 -7.24 -20.78
N GLY A 236 8.72 -6.77 -19.56
CA GLY A 236 7.33 -6.62 -19.10
C GLY A 236 6.51 -5.67 -19.98
N HIS A 237 7.11 -4.62 -20.51
CA HIS A 237 6.42 -3.71 -21.42
C HIS A 237 6.01 -4.43 -22.72
N GLU A 238 6.93 -5.16 -23.33
CA GLU A 238 6.76 -5.95 -24.56
C GLU A 238 5.69 -7.04 -24.36
N LEU A 239 5.67 -7.64 -23.16
CA LEU A 239 4.73 -8.69 -22.75
C LEU A 239 3.42 -8.13 -22.18
N LYS A 240 3.23 -6.80 -22.16
CA LYS A 240 2.06 -6.11 -21.59
C LYS A 240 1.80 -6.49 -20.12
N TRP A 241 2.86 -6.81 -19.39
CA TRP A 241 2.85 -7.24 -17.99
C TRP A 241 1.98 -8.46 -17.76
N ARG A 242 2.05 -9.41 -18.69
CA ARG A 242 1.32 -10.67 -18.62
C ARG A 242 2.12 -11.73 -17.89
N HIS A 243 1.72 -12.02 -16.66
CA HIS A 243 2.40 -13.00 -15.82
C HIS A 243 1.81 -14.41 -15.99
N PRO A 244 2.65 -15.46 -16.07
CA PRO A 244 2.15 -16.82 -15.93
C PRO A 244 1.46 -16.97 -14.57
N VAL A 245 0.42 -17.80 -14.51
CA VAL A 245 -0.24 -18.11 -13.23
C VAL A 245 0.80 -18.80 -12.35
N PRO A 246 1.00 -18.38 -11.10
CA PRO A 246 1.85 -19.11 -10.17
C PRO A 246 1.36 -20.56 -10.08
N SER A 247 2.26 -21.50 -10.31
CA SER A 247 2.01 -22.95 -10.21
C SER A 247 1.77 -23.39 -8.77
#